data_AF-A0A1Z5R626-F1
#
_entry.id   AF-A0A1Z5R626-F1
#
_cell.length_a   1.000
_cell.length_b   1.000
_cell.length_c   1.000
_cell.angle_alpha   90.00
_cell.angle_beta   90.00
_cell.angle_gamma   90.00
#
_symmetry.space_group_name_H-M   'P 1'
#
loop_
_entity.id
_entity.type
_entity.pdbx_description
1 polymer ?
#
loop_
_entity_poly.entity_id
_entity_poly.type
_entity_poly.pdbx_seq_one_letter_code
_entity_poly.pdbx_strand_id
1 'polypeptide(L)'
;MICVAHYPVNREKTDILMSYHCLVDDTRVRLKSSARPPNNDYINANFIKATENNRVATFISTQGPLVRTFGDFWEMIYEYQCV
;
A
#
# COMPACT_ATOMS: atom_id res chain seq x y z
N MET A 1 5.12 17.93 5.36
CA MET A 1 4.04 17.07 4.82
C MET A 1 4.08 15.77 5.61
N ILE A 2 3.05 15.43 6.38
CA ILE A 2 3.03 14.23 7.23
C ILE A 2 2.41 13.10 6.39
N CYS A 3 3.20 12.07 6.09
CA CYS A 3 2.75 10.88 5.34
C CYS A 3 1.56 10.19 6.03
N VAL A 4 0.60 9.68 5.25
CA VAL A 4 -0.60 8.96 5.75
C VAL A 4 -0.23 7.75 6.62
N ALA A 5 0.94 7.15 6.38
CA ALA A 5 1.50 6.08 7.21
C ALA A 5 1.70 6.49 8.69
N HIS A 6 1.93 7.77 8.98
CA HIS A 6 2.15 8.28 10.34
C HIS A 6 0.87 8.58 11.11
N TYR A 7 -0.31 8.46 10.48
CA TYR A 7 -1.57 8.67 11.19
C TYR A 7 -1.72 7.60 12.28
N PRO A 8 -2.21 7.96 13.49
CA PRO A 8 -2.30 7.02 14.61
C PRO A 8 -3.04 5.71 14.26
N VAL A 9 -4.09 5.82 13.43
CA VAL A 9 -4.88 4.67 12.95
C VAL A 9 -4.10 3.70 12.05
N ASN A 10 -3.00 4.16 11.44
CA ASN A 10 -2.19 3.38 10.50
C ASN A 10 -0.88 2.87 11.10
N ARG A 11 -0.52 3.28 12.33
CA ARG A 11 0.73 2.84 12.99
C ARG A 11 0.81 1.34 13.16
N GLU A 12 -0.32 0.71 13.43
CA GLU A 12 -0.35 -0.74 13.50
C GLU A 12 -0.22 -1.33 12.09
N LYS A 13 -0.58 -0.67 11.01
CA LYS A 13 -0.48 -1.27 9.68
C LYS A 13 0.95 -1.27 9.10
N THR A 14 1.94 -0.72 9.79
CA THR A 14 3.34 -0.64 9.35
C THR A 14 4.29 -1.39 10.29
N ASP A 15 5.33 -2.03 9.74
CA ASP A 15 6.44 -2.55 10.54
C ASP A 15 7.50 -1.45 10.78
N ILE A 16 8.15 -1.49 11.94
CA ILE A 16 8.98 -0.40 12.50
C ILE A 16 10.10 0.05 11.54
N LEU A 17 10.64 -0.87 10.72
CA LEU A 17 11.66 -0.59 9.70
C LEU A 17 11.11 0.12 8.45
N MET A 18 9.86 -0.12 8.06
CA MET A 18 9.23 0.51 6.89
C MET A 18 8.61 1.88 7.21
N SER A 19 8.45 2.22 8.50
CA SER A 19 7.96 3.53 8.93
C SER A 19 8.92 4.69 8.58
N TYR A 20 10.22 4.43 8.45
CA TYR A 20 11.22 5.46 8.13
C TYR A 20 11.31 5.77 6.64
N HIS A 21 10.86 4.84 5.79
CA HIS A 21 10.69 5.06 4.37
C HIS A 21 9.25 5.52 4.17
N CYS A 22 9.02 6.84 4.28
CA CYS A 22 7.70 7.38 4.01
C CYS A 22 7.33 7.03 2.57
N LEU A 23 6.45 6.03 2.44
CA LEU A 23 5.79 5.73 1.21
C LEU A 23 5.23 7.03 0.64
N VAL A 24 5.70 7.43 -0.54
CA VAL A 24 5.31 8.70 -1.15
C VAL A 24 3.78 8.70 -1.31
N ASP A 25 3.09 9.64 -0.66
CA ASP A 25 1.62 9.65 -0.60
C ASP A 25 0.98 9.65 -2.00
N ASP A 26 1.67 10.20 -3.00
CA ASP A 26 1.23 10.27 -4.39
C ASP A 26 1.25 8.93 -5.12
N THR A 27 2.07 7.97 -4.68
CA THR A 27 2.20 6.65 -5.31
C THR A 27 1.63 5.52 -4.46
N ARG A 28 0.99 5.83 -3.33
CA ARG A 28 0.41 4.82 -2.45
C ARG A 28 -0.73 4.06 -3.14
N VAL A 29 -0.83 2.78 -2.84
CA VAL A 29 -1.99 1.97 -3.17
C VAL A 29 -3.15 2.35 -2.24
N ARG A 30 -4.38 2.39 -2.77
CA ARG A 30 -5.58 2.73 -2.01
C ARG A 30 -6.64 1.67 -2.23
N LEU A 31 -7.11 1.04 -1.16
CA LEU A 31 -8.19 0.05 -1.23
C LEU A 31 -9.53 0.76 -1.48
N LYS A 32 -10.35 0.22 -2.38
CA LYS A 32 -11.56 0.88 -2.90
C LYS A 32 -12.86 0.20 -2.49
N SER A 33 -12.80 -0.94 -1.82
CA SER A 33 -13.98 -1.72 -1.45
C SER A 33 -15.05 -0.88 -0.75
N SER A 34 -16.27 -0.94 -1.30
CA SER A 34 -17.46 -0.25 -0.78
C SER A 34 -17.91 -0.77 0.59
N ALA A 35 -17.39 -1.91 1.02
CA ALA A 35 -17.68 -2.49 2.33
C ALA A 35 -16.80 -1.92 3.46
N ARG A 36 -15.78 -1.10 3.15
CA ARG A 36 -14.90 -0.50 4.18
C ARG A 36 -15.49 0.77 4.78
N PRO A 37 -15.20 1.05 6.07
CA PRO A 37 -15.49 2.35 6.68
C PRO A 37 -14.81 3.49 5.90
N PRO A 38 -15.43 4.68 5.87
CA PRO A 38 -14.77 5.89 5.35
C PRO A 38 -13.39 6.07 6.01
N ASN A 39 -12.37 6.39 5.22
CA ASN A 39 -10.97 6.61 5.65
C ASN A 39 -10.18 5.35 6.06
N ASN A 40 -10.63 4.15 5.72
CA ASN A 40 -9.86 2.90 5.90
C ASN A 40 -9.31 2.36 4.57
N ASP A 41 -8.70 3.23 3.75
CA ASP A 41 -8.17 2.88 2.42
C ASP A 41 -6.67 2.50 2.45
N TYR A 42 -6.06 2.50 3.63
CA TYR A 42 -4.60 2.40 3.78
C TYR A 42 -4.12 0.95 3.88
N ILE A 43 -3.18 0.64 2.99
CA ILE A 43 -2.24 -0.50 3.05
C ILE A 43 -0.82 0.05 2.83
N ASN A 44 0.18 -0.55 3.49
CA ASN A 44 1.58 -0.19 3.27
C ASN A 44 2.06 -0.78 1.93
N ALA A 45 1.72 -0.10 0.84
CA ALA A 45 2.11 -0.45 -0.52
C ALA A 45 2.15 0.76 -1.46
N ASN A 46 3.05 0.73 -2.45
CA ASN A 46 3.21 1.77 -3.47
C ASN A 46 3.36 1.19 -4.87
N PHE A 47 2.89 1.95 -5.85
CA PHE A 47 3.24 1.73 -7.25
C PHE A 47 4.68 2.14 -7.53
N ILE A 48 5.44 1.23 -8.12
CA ILE A 48 6.78 1.47 -8.65
C ILE A 48 6.73 1.27 -10.16
N LYS A 49 7.20 2.26 -10.92
CA LYS A 49 7.40 2.12 -12.36
C LYS A 49 8.86 1.78 -12.62
N ALA A 50 9.11 0.67 -13.30
CA ALA A 50 10.43 0.35 -13.81
C ALA A 50 10.41 0.47 -15.33
N THR A 51 11.43 1.13 -15.88
CA THR A 51 11.60 1.28 -17.32
C THR A 51 12.84 0.51 -17.76
N GLU A 52 12.67 -0.44 -18.66
CA GLU A 52 13.77 -1.21 -19.25
C GLU A 52 13.55 -1.32 -20.76
N ASN A 53 14.55 -0.94 -21.57
CA ASN A 53 14.50 -1.02 -23.03
C ASN A 53 13.23 -0.40 -23.66
N ASN A 54 12.85 0.82 -23.22
CA ASN A 54 11.61 1.52 -23.61
C ASN A 54 10.29 0.81 -23.25
N ARG A 55 10.33 -0.26 -22.45
CA ARG A 55 9.15 -0.87 -21.85
C ARG A 55 8.98 -0.36 -20.44
N VAL A 56 7.74 -0.06 -20.06
CA VAL A 56 7.40 0.38 -18.71
C VAL A 56 6.58 -0.71 -18.04
N ALA A 57 7.11 -1.29 -16.98
CA ALA A 57 6.39 -2.19 -16.09
C ALA A 57 5.99 -1.43 -14.80
N THR A 58 4.79 -1.70 -14.31
CA THR A 58 4.32 -1.16 -13.03
C THR A 58 4.22 -2.31 -12.04
N PHE A 59 4.86 -2.15 -10.89
CA PHE A 59 4.89 -3.09 -9.80
C PHE A 59 4.22 -2.49 -8.57
N ILE A 60 3.76 -3.35 -7.68
CA ILE A 60 3.37 -2.96 -6.32
C ILE A 60 4.46 -3.44 -5.38
N SER A 61 5.14 -2.49 -4.73
CA SER A 61 6.01 -2.79 -3.59
C SER A 61 5.19 -2.69 -2.33
N THR A 62 5.28 -3.70 -1.46
CA THR A 62 4.53 -3.76 -0.21
C THR A 62 5.35 -4.49 0.84
N GLN A 63 5.06 -4.22 2.12
CA GLN A 63 5.58 -5.03 3.21
C GLN A 63 5.01 -6.45 3.18
N GLY A 64 5.67 -7.38 3.88
CA GLY A 64 5.05 -8.68 4.18
C GLY A 64 3.74 -8.51 4.94
N PRO A 65 2.66 -9.24 4.58
CA PRO A 65 1.38 -9.07 5.25
C PRO A 65 1.48 -9.45 6.72
N LEU A 66 1.03 -8.55 7.59
CA LEU A 66 0.88 -8.80 9.02
C LEU A 66 -0.43 -9.56 9.27
N VAL A 67 -0.55 -10.23 10.42
CA VAL A 67 -1.78 -10.96 10.80
C VAL A 67 -3.05 -10.08 10.63
N ARG A 68 -2.96 -8.80 11.01
CA ARG A 68 -4.07 -7.83 10.92
C ARG A 68 -4.27 -7.20 9.53
N THR A 69 -3.32 -7.33 8.61
CA THR A 69 -3.40 -6.79 7.24
C THR A 69 -3.49 -7.89 6.19
N PHE A 70 -3.70 -9.15 6.58
CA PHE A 70 -3.75 -10.28 5.66
C PHE A 70 -4.94 -10.16 4.68
N GLY A 71 -6.10 -9.72 5.18
CA GLY A 71 -7.27 -9.43 4.34
C GLY A 71 -7.02 -8.25 3.39
N ASP A 72 -6.43 -7.16 3.90
CA ASP A 72 -6.08 -5.97 3.12
C ASP A 72 -5.11 -6.31 1.97
N PHE A 73 -4.16 -7.23 2.21
CA PHE A 73 -3.21 -7.70 1.20
C PHE A 73 -3.90 -8.48 0.06
N TRP A 74 -4.80 -9.40 0.38
CA TRP A 74 -5.53 -10.15 -0.66
C TRP A 74 -6.55 -9.28 -1.40
N GLU A 75 -7.18 -8.34 -0.70
CA GLU A 75 -8.04 -7.36 -1.36
C GLU A 75 -7.26 -6.50 -2.34
N MET A 76 -6.04 -6.07 -2.00
CA MET A 76 -5.16 -5.37 -2.94
C MET A 76 -4.88 -6.20 -4.20
N ILE A 77 -4.52 -7.48 -4.05
CA ILE A 77 -4.27 -8.38 -5.19
C ILE A 77 -5.51 -8.49 -6.07
N TYR A 78 -6.69 -8.65 -5.45
CA TYR A 78 -7.95 -8.75 -6.15
C TYR A 78 -8.33 -7.44 -6.85
N GLU A 79 -8.30 -6.29 -6.18
CA GLU A 79 -8.70 -5.00 -6.77
C GLU A 79 -7.79 -4.55 -7.91
N TYR A 80 -6.49 -4.84 -7.80
CA TYR A 80 -5.49 -4.40 -8.77
C TYR A 80 -5.10 -5.47 -9.80
N GLN A 81 -5.78 -6.64 -9.77
CA GLN A 81 -5.62 -7.71 -10.75
C GLN A 81 -4.14 -8.08 -10.96
N CYS A 82 -3.41 -8.30 -9.87
CA CYS A 82 -2.00 -8.67 -9.93
C CYS A 82 -1.88 -10.09 -10.51
N VAL A 83 -1.24 -10.21 -11.67
CA VAL A 83 -0.98 -11.45 -12.43
C VAL A 83 0.50 -11.65 -12.69
#